data_AF-A0A3L7TLX5-F1
#
_entry.id   AF-A0A3L7TLX5-F1
#
_cell.length_a   1.000
_cell.length_b   1.000
_cell.length_c   1.000
_cell.angle_alpha   90.00
_cell.angle_beta   90.00
_cell.angle_gamma   90.00
#
_symmetry.space_group_name_H-M   'P 1'
#
loop_
_entity.id
_entity.type
_entity.pdbx_description
1 polymer ?
#
loop_
_entity_poly.entity_id
_entity_poly.type
_entity_poly.pdbx_seq_one_letter_code
_entity_poly.pdbx_strand_id
1 'polypeptide(L)'
;MIELRLEEKVPESRVEHQDENTPAPDEAAPPSTRTRRRSVSEQPEQYRRFIKVMATDEDWTRVAVALGVERDAPAVEEVARWYRVEFDRLAMEFGQWATERRVVTALTSVQTHMETGATKEEAECRETLQSCVRKLRSSALPAADAAIEQGFERLALTVPNASAELIARARRGLFLAARQRSLERDGELGLNPRASLPEIVANAPPDACNTEGSESPLGTDQRATAIAQIVLDWEIQVEAVVVQAIRLNETAMLKVFSAEGNAHQAIVEEERQSLRTRAHLPIQRATDNAIDRIADVIGESCGIEARAAWEDFAWSATLGVFHSPERPTHAWAWISRRGAEGVIAAEVVDRCRDFHRAYLVDRAPLRLAMRAALLSCTLKDLERQFHHKTVPGALNAALKSRHDLSTSCLRLMLDALPEIERSSLNRHLELVEKQRGNPYGHMDDV
;
A
#
# COMPACT_ATOMS: atom_id res chain seq x y z
N MET A 1 -34.19 -35.39 28.38
CA MET A 1 -33.64 -34.39 27.43
C MET A 1 -32.14 -34.56 27.51
N ILE A 2 -31.55 -35.06 26.43
CA ILE A 2 -30.50 -36.08 26.44
C ILE A 2 -29.11 -35.55 26.82
N GLU A 3 -28.42 -36.39 27.61
CA GLU A 3 -27.11 -36.28 28.22
C GLU A 3 -25.94 -36.65 27.27
N LEU A 4 -24.76 -36.11 27.62
CA LEU A 4 -23.39 -36.68 27.65
C LEU A 4 -22.98 -37.85 26.71
N ARG A 5 -21.76 -37.71 26.13
CA ARG A 5 -20.64 -38.69 26.08
C ARG A 5 -19.47 -38.05 25.27
N LEU A 6 -18.25 -37.82 25.80
CA LEU A 6 -17.15 -38.75 26.14
C LEU A 6 -16.87 -39.73 24.99
N GLU A 7 -15.72 -39.64 24.31
CA GLU A 7 -14.51 -40.50 24.44
C GLU A 7 -13.63 -40.19 23.21
N GLU A 8 -12.32 -40.39 23.10
CA GLU A 8 -11.24 -40.84 23.99
C GLU A 8 -9.91 -40.45 23.32
N LYS A 9 -8.85 -40.47 24.10
CA LYS A 9 -7.49 -40.06 23.77
C LYS A 9 -6.60 -41.31 23.92
N VAL A 10 -5.42 -41.29 23.26
CA VAL A 10 -4.17 -42.04 23.60
C VAL A 10 -4.04 -43.45 22.96
N PRO A 11 -2.84 -44.05 22.73
CA PRO A 11 -1.45 -43.58 22.92
C PRO A 11 -0.46 -43.74 21.74
N GLU A 12 0.66 -43.03 21.88
CA GLU A 12 1.99 -43.42 21.41
C GLU A 12 2.50 -44.71 22.09
N SER A 13 3.18 -45.59 21.34
CA SER A 13 4.13 -46.52 21.93
C SER A 13 5.39 -46.66 21.08
N ARG A 14 6.50 -46.68 21.80
CA ARG A 14 7.91 -46.68 21.40
C ARG A 14 8.47 -48.06 21.71
N VAL A 15 9.14 -48.74 20.77
CA VAL A 15 10.17 -49.76 21.06
C VAL A 15 11.17 -49.82 19.91
N GLU A 16 12.45 -49.65 20.26
CA GLU A 16 13.64 -49.93 19.45
C GLU A 16 13.93 -51.44 19.43
N HIS A 17 14.42 -51.98 18.32
CA HIS A 17 15.41 -53.08 18.36
C HIS A 17 16.29 -53.05 17.10
N GLN A 18 17.60 -53.02 17.34
CA GLN A 18 18.67 -53.33 16.40
C GLN A 18 18.63 -54.82 16.04
N ASP A 19 19.01 -55.16 14.81
CA ASP A 19 19.88 -56.31 14.55
C ASP A 19 20.58 -56.16 13.19
N GLU A 20 21.91 -56.31 13.24
CA GLU A 20 22.81 -56.43 12.10
C GLU A 20 22.69 -57.84 11.49
N ASN A 21 22.60 -57.96 10.17
CA ASN A 21 23.24 -59.02 9.39
C ASN A 21 23.09 -58.80 7.87
N THR A 22 24.23 -58.82 7.17
CA THR A 22 24.41 -58.91 5.70
C THR A 22 25.13 -60.26 5.46
N PRO A 23 24.97 -61.05 4.36
CA PRO A 23 24.92 -60.59 2.95
C PRO A 23 24.03 -61.35 1.92
N ALA A 24 23.85 -60.66 0.78
CA ALA A 24 23.48 -60.96 -0.64
C ALA A 24 23.30 -62.44 -1.12
N PRO A 25 22.56 -62.78 -2.23
CA PRO A 25 22.61 -62.07 -3.54
C PRO A 25 21.33 -62.03 -4.43
N ASP A 26 21.43 -61.18 -5.46
CA ASP A 26 20.73 -61.17 -6.76
C ASP A 26 19.23 -61.54 -6.82
N GLU A 27 18.38 -60.52 -6.85
CA GLU A 27 17.07 -60.64 -7.51
C GLU A 27 16.61 -59.31 -8.13
N ALA A 28 16.47 -59.34 -9.45
CA ALA A 28 15.66 -58.52 -10.35
C ALA A 28 15.39 -57.05 -9.98
N ALA A 29 15.97 -56.13 -10.78
CA ALA A 29 15.55 -54.74 -10.84
C ALA A 29 14.03 -54.62 -11.08
N PRO A 30 13.26 -53.91 -10.24
CA PRO A 30 11.84 -53.67 -10.50
C PRO A 30 11.67 -52.69 -11.67
N PRO A 31 10.56 -52.80 -12.43
CA PRO A 31 10.32 -51.99 -13.61
C PRO A 31 10.30 -50.51 -13.25
N SER A 32 11.04 -49.70 -14.02
CA SER A 32 11.06 -48.25 -13.89
C SER A 32 9.63 -47.72 -13.77
N THR A 33 9.30 -47.14 -12.63
CA THR A 33 8.12 -46.29 -12.46
C THR A 33 8.28 -45.13 -13.43
N ARG A 34 7.73 -45.30 -14.64
CA ARG A 34 7.42 -44.22 -15.55
C ARG A 34 6.55 -43.26 -14.77
N THR A 35 7.16 -42.22 -14.20
CA THR A 35 6.45 -41.08 -13.65
C THR A 35 5.65 -40.52 -14.82
N ARG A 36 4.37 -40.87 -14.86
CA ARG A 36 3.41 -40.39 -15.84
C ARG A 36 3.38 -38.87 -15.60
N ARG A 37 4.16 -38.10 -16.37
CA ARG A 37 4.08 -36.64 -16.40
C ARG A 37 2.60 -36.34 -16.62
N ARG A 38 1.88 -35.90 -15.58
CA ARG A 38 0.55 -35.33 -15.73
C ARG A 38 0.74 -34.16 -16.68
N SER A 39 0.19 -34.26 -17.88
CA SER A 39 0.07 -33.11 -18.77
C SER A 39 -0.68 -32.05 -17.99
N VAL A 40 -0.01 -30.96 -17.62
CA VAL A 40 -0.69 -29.78 -17.07
C VAL A 40 -1.66 -29.35 -18.16
N SER A 41 -2.96 -29.53 -17.94
CA SER A 41 -3.96 -29.11 -18.91
C SER A 41 -3.94 -27.59 -18.94
N GLU A 42 -3.45 -27.02 -20.05
CA GLU A 42 -3.46 -25.58 -20.27
C GLU A 42 -4.91 -25.11 -20.41
N GLN A 43 -5.32 -24.22 -19.52
CA GLN A 43 -6.65 -23.63 -19.52
C GLN A 43 -6.53 -22.13 -19.80
N PRO A 44 -7.34 -21.56 -20.73
CA PRO A 44 -7.29 -20.14 -21.08
C PRO A 44 -7.32 -19.20 -19.87
N GLU A 45 -8.07 -19.55 -18.82
CA GLU A 45 -8.26 -18.77 -17.60
C GLU A 45 -6.94 -18.54 -16.85
N GLN A 46 -5.97 -19.45 -16.98
CA GLN A 46 -4.64 -19.33 -16.36
C GLN A 46 -3.83 -18.15 -16.91
N TYR A 47 -4.20 -17.66 -18.10
CA TYR A 47 -3.52 -16.55 -18.77
C TYR A 47 -4.11 -15.18 -18.42
N ARG A 48 -5.26 -15.13 -17.74
CA ARG A 48 -5.90 -13.87 -17.29
C ARG A 48 -4.93 -12.97 -16.52
N ARG A 49 -4.07 -13.57 -15.67
CA ARG A 49 -3.05 -12.86 -14.88
C ARG A 49 -1.98 -12.11 -15.70
N PHE A 50 -1.85 -12.39 -16.99
CA PHE A 50 -0.90 -11.68 -17.86
C PHE A 50 -1.47 -10.35 -18.37
N ILE A 51 -2.80 -10.19 -18.37
CA ILE A 51 -3.47 -8.93 -18.66
C ILE A 51 -3.64 -8.19 -17.33
N LYS A 52 -2.63 -7.39 -16.96
CA LYS A 52 -2.50 -6.90 -15.58
C LYS A 52 -3.34 -5.67 -15.26
N VAL A 53 -3.74 -4.88 -16.26
CA VAL A 53 -4.48 -3.62 -16.06
C VAL A 53 -5.95 -3.94 -15.95
N MET A 54 -6.46 -4.01 -14.72
CA MET A 54 -7.85 -4.36 -14.43
C MET A 54 -8.46 -3.31 -13.51
N ALA A 55 -9.51 -2.65 -13.99
CA ALA A 55 -10.36 -1.79 -13.17
C ALA A 55 -11.32 -2.64 -12.33
N THR A 56 -11.51 -2.31 -11.05
CA THR A 56 -12.46 -2.98 -10.16
C THR A 56 -13.77 -2.19 -10.10
N ASP A 57 -14.84 -2.82 -9.60
CA ASP A 57 -16.12 -2.15 -9.34
C ASP A 57 -15.93 -0.87 -8.49
N GLU A 58 -15.06 -0.94 -7.48
CA GLU A 58 -14.72 0.20 -6.62
C GLU A 58 -14.08 1.37 -7.39
N ASP A 59 -13.29 1.11 -8.43
CA ASP A 59 -12.77 2.20 -9.27
C ASP A 59 -13.86 2.88 -10.05
N TRP A 60 -14.79 2.11 -10.62
CA TRP A 60 -15.92 2.65 -11.36
C TRP A 60 -16.78 3.52 -10.43
N THR A 61 -17.00 3.08 -9.19
CA THR A 61 -17.66 3.89 -8.15
C THR A 61 -16.86 5.16 -7.81
N ARG A 62 -15.53 5.08 -7.67
CA ARG A 62 -14.69 6.26 -7.39
C ARG A 62 -14.72 7.27 -8.54
N VAL A 63 -14.67 6.81 -9.78
CA VAL A 63 -14.80 7.64 -10.98
C VAL A 63 -16.17 8.28 -11.05
N ALA A 64 -17.24 7.52 -10.75
CA ALA A 64 -18.60 8.06 -10.69
C ALA A 64 -18.71 9.21 -9.69
N VAL A 65 -18.22 9.02 -8.47
CA VAL A 65 -18.16 10.07 -7.44
C VAL A 65 -17.37 11.28 -7.93
N ALA A 66 -16.21 11.06 -8.55
CA ALA A 66 -15.38 12.14 -9.10
C ALA A 66 -16.09 12.91 -10.23
N LEU A 67 -16.92 12.23 -11.03
CA LEU A 67 -17.78 12.82 -12.07
C LEU A 67 -19.05 13.49 -11.52
N GLY A 68 -19.30 13.40 -10.21
CA GLY A 68 -20.54 13.91 -9.59
C GLY A 68 -21.76 13.02 -9.81
N VAL A 69 -21.55 11.75 -10.16
CA VAL A 69 -22.58 10.72 -10.27
C VAL A 69 -22.73 10.02 -8.91
N GLU A 70 -23.97 9.74 -8.51
CA GLU A 70 -24.24 8.97 -7.30
C GLU A 70 -23.61 7.57 -7.38
N ARG A 71 -23.09 7.08 -6.25
CA ARG A 71 -22.37 5.80 -6.16
C ARG A 71 -23.17 4.61 -6.70
N ASP A 72 -24.47 4.62 -6.44
CA ASP A 72 -25.41 3.54 -6.75
C ASP A 72 -26.20 3.83 -8.04
N ALA A 73 -25.74 4.76 -8.87
CA ALA A 73 -26.42 5.06 -10.12
C ALA A 73 -26.38 3.82 -11.05
N PRO A 74 -27.51 3.43 -11.67
CA PRO A 74 -27.58 2.26 -12.56
C PRO A 74 -26.54 2.27 -13.68
N ALA A 75 -26.13 3.46 -14.13
CA ALA A 75 -25.10 3.64 -15.13
C ALA A 75 -23.72 3.12 -14.67
N VAL A 76 -23.36 3.27 -13.39
CA VAL A 76 -22.09 2.80 -12.83
C VAL A 76 -22.04 1.28 -12.84
N GLU A 77 -23.12 0.65 -12.38
CA GLU A 77 -23.27 -0.81 -12.39
C GLU A 77 -23.25 -1.36 -13.83
N GLU A 78 -23.92 -0.67 -14.76
CA GLU A 78 -23.95 -1.07 -16.16
C GLU A 78 -22.56 -1.00 -16.80
N VAL A 79 -21.82 0.09 -16.59
CA VAL A 79 -20.45 0.26 -17.09
C VAL A 79 -19.51 -0.77 -16.47
N ALA A 80 -19.55 -0.96 -15.15
CA ALA A 80 -18.72 -1.95 -14.46
C ALA A 80 -19.02 -3.38 -14.94
N ARG A 81 -20.30 -3.72 -15.13
CA ARG A 81 -20.73 -5.01 -15.69
C ARG A 81 -20.26 -5.18 -17.15
N TRP A 82 -20.46 -4.18 -18.00
CA TRP A 82 -19.98 -4.21 -19.38
C TRP A 82 -18.46 -4.40 -19.44
N TYR A 83 -17.70 -3.63 -18.65
CA TYR A 83 -16.25 -3.72 -18.59
C TYR A 83 -15.78 -5.11 -18.17
N ARG A 84 -16.40 -5.72 -17.16
CA ARG A 84 -16.06 -7.09 -16.74
C ARG A 84 -16.24 -8.10 -17.87
N VAL A 85 -17.37 -8.05 -18.57
CA VAL A 85 -17.64 -8.94 -19.71
C VAL A 85 -16.60 -8.72 -20.82
N GLU A 86 -16.26 -7.47 -21.12
CA GLU A 86 -15.29 -7.15 -22.15
C GLU A 86 -13.86 -7.56 -21.77
N PHE A 87 -13.46 -7.33 -20.52
CA PHE A 87 -12.17 -7.78 -19.99
C PHE A 87 -12.07 -9.31 -20.00
N ASP A 88 -13.13 -10.01 -19.57
CA ASP A 88 -13.20 -11.47 -19.60
C ASP A 88 -13.07 -12.01 -21.02
N ARG A 89 -13.76 -11.39 -21.99
CA ARG A 89 -13.64 -11.73 -23.42
C ARG A 89 -12.19 -11.59 -23.91
N LEU A 90 -11.55 -10.45 -23.64
CA LEU A 90 -10.16 -10.20 -24.03
C LEU A 90 -9.18 -11.19 -23.38
N ALA A 91 -9.37 -11.49 -22.10
CA ALA A 91 -8.57 -12.46 -21.37
C ALA A 91 -8.73 -13.87 -21.93
N MET A 92 -9.96 -14.27 -22.28
CA MET A 92 -10.25 -15.57 -22.88
C MET A 92 -9.69 -15.69 -24.29
N GLU A 93 -9.80 -14.66 -25.13
CA GLU A 93 -9.22 -14.66 -26.48
C GLU A 93 -7.70 -14.78 -26.45
N PHE A 94 -7.04 -14.04 -25.56
CA PHE A 94 -5.61 -14.17 -25.35
C PHE A 94 -5.25 -15.56 -24.79
N GLY A 95 -6.00 -16.05 -23.81
CA GLY A 95 -5.78 -17.36 -23.20
C GLY A 95 -5.95 -18.51 -24.18
N GLN A 96 -6.97 -18.48 -25.04
CA GLN A 96 -7.17 -19.47 -26.10
C GLN A 96 -5.98 -19.48 -27.06
N TRP A 97 -5.57 -18.31 -27.53
CA TRP A 97 -4.41 -18.16 -28.39
C TRP A 97 -3.12 -18.71 -27.72
N ALA A 98 -2.93 -18.45 -26.43
CA ALA A 98 -1.76 -18.92 -25.68
C ALA A 98 -1.79 -20.44 -25.47
N THR A 99 -2.97 -21.02 -25.20
CA THR A 99 -3.19 -22.46 -25.09
C THR A 99 -2.93 -23.19 -26.41
N GLU A 100 -3.42 -22.66 -27.55
CA GLU A 100 -3.17 -23.22 -28.89
C GLU A 100 -1.67 -23.30 -29.20
N ARG A 101 -0.92 -22.30 -28.71
CA ARG A 101 0.53 -22.21 -28.85
C ARG A 101 1.30 -22.98 -27.77
N ARG A 102 0.59 -23.62 -26.84
CA ARG A 102 1.15 -24.41 -25.73
C ARG A 102 2.17 -23.61 -24.91
N VAL A 103 1.82 -22.37 -24.55
CA VAL A 103 2.75 -21.43 -23.87
C VAL A 103 3.19 -21.98 -22.50
N VAL A 104 2.31 -22.65 -21.74
CA VAL A 104 2.71 -23.26 -20.46
C VAL A 104 3.66 -24.43 -20.71
N THR A 105 3.41 -25.25 -21.73
CA THR A 105 4.32 -26.33 -22.12
C THR A 105 5.67 -25.78 -22.55
N ALA A 106 5.70 -24.70 -23.33
CA ALA A 106 6.92 -24.01 -23.73
C ALA A 106 7.67 -23.43 -22.51
N LEU A 107 6.96 -22.83 -21.55
CA LEU A 107 7.53 -22.38 -20.27
C LEU A 107 8.16 -23.53 -19.50
N THR A 108 7.42 -24.62 -19.30
CA THR A 108 7.90 -25.81 -18.57
C THR A 108 9.05 -26.52 -19.29
N SER A 109 9.02 -26.54 -20.62
CA SER A 109 10.07 -27.10 -21.47
C SER A 109 11.36 -26.30 -21.35
N VAL A 110 11.32 -24.97 -21.49
CA VAL A 110 12.49 -24.11 -21.26
C VAL A 110 13.02 -24.30 -19.84
N GLN A 111 12.15 -24.39 -18.82
CA GLN A 111 12.56 -24.67 -17.44
C GLN A 111 13.26 -26.01 -17.25
N THR A 112 12.88 -27.05 -18.02
CA THR A 112 13.47 -28.40 -17.88
C THR A 112 14.69 -28.64 -18.75
N HIS A 113 14.81 -27.99 -19.91
CA HIS A 113 15.95 -28.14 -20.81
C HIS A 113 17.17 -27.28 -20.42
N MET A 114 17.01 -26.28 -19.54
CA MET A 114 18.12 -25.46 -19.05
C MET A 114 19.21 -26.24 -18.28
N GLU A 115 18.96 -27.48 -17.84
CA GLU A 115 19.94 -28.33 -17.14
C GLU A 115 20.78 -29.24 -18.05
N THR A 116 20.40 -29.43 -19.32
CA THR A 116 20.97 -30.48 -20.19
C THR A 116 21.67 -29.97 -21.45
N GLY A 117 21.74 -28.64 -21.64
CA GLY A 117 22.34 -27.99 -22.80
C GLY A 117 21.35 -27.73 -23.93
N ALA A 118 21.57 -26.65 -24.67
CA ALA A 118 20.61 -26.12 -25.63
C ALA A 118 20.31 -27.09 -26.78
N THR A 119 19.06 -27.56 -26.86
CA THR A 119 18.54 -28.38 -27.96
C THR A 119 17.69 -27.52 -28.90
N LYS A 120 17.47 -28.00 -30.12
CA LYS A 120 16.56 -27.37 -31.11
C LYS A 120 15.15 -27.10 -30.54
N GLU A 121 14.68 -27.95 -29.64
CA GLU A 121 13.40 -27.82 -28.95
C GLU A 121 13.35 -26.60 -28.01
N GLU A 122 14.48 -26.23 -27.40
CA GLU A 122 14.56 -25.03 -26.55
C GLU A 122 14.38 -23.76 -27.38
N ALA A 123 14.98 -23.69 -28.58
CA ALA A 123 14.85 -22.56 -29.48
C ALA A 123 13.40 -22.35 -29.94
N GLU A 124 12.70 -23.42 -30.30
CA GLU A 124 11.28 -23.39 -30.69
C GLU A 124 10.36 -22.96 -29.51
N CYS A 125 10.67 -23.42 -28.30
CA CYS A 125 9.95 -22.99 -27.10
C CYS A 125 10.20 -21.50 -26.80
N ARG A 126 11.43 -21.01 -26.91
CA ARG A 126 11.76 -19.58 -26.75
C ARG A 126 11.05 -18.71 -27.78
N GLU A 127 11.01 -19.12 -29.04
CA GLU A 127 10.29 -18.39 -30.09
C GLU A 127 8.79 -18.29 -29.79
N THR A 128 8.18 -19.37 -29.29
CA THR A 128 6.78 -19.42 -28.85
C THR A 128 6.52 -18.39 -27.75
N LEU A 129 7.40 -18.32 -26.75
CA LEU A 129 7.29 -17.36 -25.65
C LEU A 129 7.51 -15.91 -26.11
N GLN A 130 8.47 -15.66 -27.00
CA GLN A 130 8.66 -14.34 -27.60
C GLN A 130 7.45 -13.90 -28.43
N SER A 131 6.82 -14.83 -29.15
CA SER A 131 5.57 -14.56 -29.87
C SER A 131 4.44 -14.21 -28.90
N CYS A 132 4.36 -14.89 -27.75
CA CYS A 132 3.41 -14.59 -26.68
C CYS A 132 3.57 -13.16 -26.16
N VAL A 133 4.80 -12.73 -25.87
CA VAL A 133 5.01 -11.34 -25.42
C VAL A 133 4.73 -10.32 -26.52
N ARG A 134 5.08 -10.62 -27.78
CA ARG A 134 4.70 -9.74 -28.90
C ARG A 134 3.19 -9.58 -28.99
N LYS A 135 2.42 -10.66 -28.83
CA LYS A 135 0.95 -10.62 -28.84
C LYS A 135 0.39 -9.85 -27.64
N LEU A 136 0.97 -10.03 -26.44
CA LEU A 136 0.60 -9.24 -25.26
C LEU A 136 0.77 -7.73 -25.51
N ARG A 137 1.94 -7.31 -26.00
CA ARG A 137 2.27 -5.89 -26.22
C ARG A 137 1.51 -5.24 -27.36
N SER A 138 1.38 -5.94 -28.49
CA SER A 138 0.79 -5.37 -29.70
C SER A 138 -0.73 -5.42 -29.72
N SER A 139 -1.35 -6.25 -28.86
CA SER A 139 -2.78 -6.56 -28.98
C SER A 139 -3.48 -6.62 -27.62
N ALA A 140 -3.10 -7.54 -26.72
CA ALA A 140 -3.89 -7.78 -25.51
C ALA A 140 -3.87 -6.62 -24.51
N LEU A 141 -2.68 -6.04 -24.23
CA LEU A 141 -2.55 -4.91 -23.30
C LEU A 141 -3.17 -3.61 -23.87
N PRO A 142 -2.92 -3.22 -25.13
CA PRO A 142 -3.64 -2.08 -25.73
C PRO A 142 -5.15 -2.25 -25.75
N ALA A 143 -5.65 -3.48 -25.98
CA ALA A 143 -7.08 -3.75 -25.95
C ALA A 143 -7.68 -3.62 -24.54
N ALA A 144 -6.95 -4.06 -23.51
CA ALA A 144 -7.37 -3.87 -22.12
C ALA A 144 -7.44 -2.38 -21.72
N ASP A 145 -6.43 -1.59 -22.09
CA ASP A 145 -6.45 -0.13 -21.90
C ASP A 145 -7.61 0.52 -22.67
N ALA A 146 -7.86 0.09 -23.91
CA ALA A 146 -8.98 0.58 -24.71
C ALA A 146 -10.36 0.21 -24.11
N ALA A 147 -10.48 -0.96 -23.48
CA ALA A 147 -11.71 -1.36 -22.78
C ALA A 147 -11.97 -0.47 -21.55
N ILE A 148 -10.93 -0.10 -20.80
CA ILE A 148 -11.04 0.88 -19.70
C ILE A 148 -11.48 2.23 -20.26
N GLU A 149 -10.86 2.68 -21.35
CA GLU A 149 -11.19 3.96 -21.98
C GLU A 149 -12.64 4.02 -22.44
N GLN A 150 -13.12 2.99 -23.14
CA GLN A 150 -14.50 2.92 -23.60
C GLN A 150 -15.49 2.86 -22.42
N GLY A 151 -15.14 2.16 -21.34
CA GLY A 151 -15.95 2.15 -20.12
C GLY A 151 -16.03 3.54 -19.50
N PHE A 152 -14.90 4.25 -19.44
CA PHE A 152 -14.85 5.63 -18.97
C PHE A 152 -15.68 6.57 -19.85
N GLU A 153 -15.54 6.51 -21.17
CA GLU A 153 -16.32 7.33 -22.11
C GLU A 153 -17.82 7.11 -21.94
N ARG A 154 -18.26 5.85 -21.78
CA ARG A 154 -19.67 5.52 -21.50
C ARG A 154 -20.17 6.17 -20.21
N LEU A 155 -19.37 6.15 -19.15
CA LEU A 155 -19.72 6.77 -17.87
C LEU A 155 -19.72 8.30 -17.98
N ALA A 156 -18.71 8.89 -18.63
CA ALA A 156 -18.62 10.33 -18.83
C ALA A 156 -19.78 10.90 -19.64
N LEU A 157 -20.31 10.16 -20.63
CA LEU A 157 -21.50 10.55 -21.40
C LEU A 157 -22.77 10.70 -20.54
N THR A 158 -22.80 10.08 -19.35
CA THR A 158 -23.92 10.25 -18.40
C THR A 158 -23.87 11.59 -17.66
N VAL A 159 -22.78 12.35 -17.80
CA VAL A 159 -22.57 13.66 -17.16
C VAL A 159 -22.27 14.72 -18.23
N PRO A 160 -23.28 15.15 -19.02
CA PRO A 160 -23.07 16.01 -20.20
C PRO A 160 -22.51 17.40 -19.88
N ASN A 161 -22.53 17.83 -18.62
CA ASN A 161 -22.06 19.14 -18.17
C ASN A 161 -20.77 19.06 -17.34
N ALA A 162 -20.10 17.90 -17.27
CA ALA A 162 -18.82 17.80 -16.57
C ALA A 162 -17.76 18.64 -17.28
N SER A 163 -16.96 19.40 -16.52
CA SER A 163 -15.86 20.18 -17.09
C SER A 163 -14.80 19.26 -17.69
N ALA A 164 -14.10 19.72 -18.74
CA ALA A 164 -13.03 18.96 -19.37
C ALA A 164 -11.91 18.59 -18.37
N GLU A 165 -11.66 19.46 -17.40
CA GLU A 165 -10.70 19.24 -16.33
C GLU A 165 -11.14 18.09 -15.40
N LEU A 166 -12.41 18.08 -15.01
CA LEU A 166 -12.99 17.06 -14.14
C LEU A 166 -13.01 15.69 -14.84
N ILE A 167 -13.37 15.66 -16.13
CA ILE A 167 -13.28 14.45 -16.97
C ILE A 167 -11.83 13.95 -17.06
N ALA A 168 -10.87 14.83 -17.36
CA ALA A 168 -9.47 14.45 -17.46
C ALA A 168 -8.91 13.91 -16.15
N ARG A 169 -9.34 14.48 -15.02
CA ARG A 169 -8.96 14.03 -13.68
C ARG A 169 -9.55 12.66 -13.34
N ALA A 170 -10.86 12.47 -13.52
CA ALA A 170 -11.53 11.21 -13.27
C ALA A 170 -10.95 10.07 -14.13
N ARG A 171 -10.65 10.37 -15.40
CA ARG A 171 -9.95 9.45 -16.32
C ARG A 171 -8.59 9.05 -15.78
N ARG A 172 -7.73 10.02 -15.42
CA ARG A 172 -6.41 9.73 -14.85
C ARG A 172 -6.50 8.88 -13.58
N GLY A 173 -7.42 9.22 -12.67
CA GLY A 173 -7.63 8.46 -11.43
C GLY A 173 -7.94 6.99 -11.70
N LEU A 174 -8.80 6.69 -12.68
CA LEU A 174 -9.13 5.33 -13.09
C LEU A 174 -7.90 4.55 -13.59
N PHE A 175 -7.17 5.13 -14.54
CA PHE A 175 -5.98 4.49 -15.10
C PHE A 175 -4.89 4.31 -14.06
N LEU A 176 -4.70 5.30 -13.19
CA LEU A 176 -3.73 5.24 -12.11
C LEU A 176 -4.04 4.10 -11.15
N ALA A 177 -5.29 4.00 -10.66
CA ALA A 177 -5.72 2.95 -9.75
C ALA A 177 -5.58 1.55 -10.37
N ALA A 178 -6.05 1.39 -11.62
CA ALA A 178 -5.94 0.12 -12.34
C ALA A 178 -4.49 -0.33 -12.53
N ARG A 179 -3.61 0.60 -12.93
CA ARG A 179 -2.19 0.34 -13.21
C ARG A 179 -1.36 0.18 -11.95
N GLN A 180 -1.65 0.90 -10.88
CA GLN A 180 -0.97 0.74 -9.60
C GLN A 180 -1.23 -0.65 -9.01
N ARG A 181 -2.47 -1.13 -9.03
CA ARG A 181 -2.78 -2.51 -8.62
C ARG A 181 -2.11 -3.58 -9.48
N SER A 182 -1.87 -3.31 -10.76
CA SER A 182 -1.08 -4.20 -11.63
C SER A 182 0.37 -4.41 -11.15
N LEU A 183 0.89 -3.48 -10.34
CA LEU A 183 2.22 -3.53 -9.77
C LEU A 183 2.25 -4.21 -8.39
N GLU A 184 1.13 -4.17 -7.65
CA GLU A 184 0.94 -4.81 -6.35
C GLU A 184 0.88 -6.35 -6.49
N ARG A 185 1.41 -7.07 -5.51
CA ARG A 185 1.22 -8.52 -5.33
C ARG A 185 0.35 -8.71 -4.10
N ASP A 186 -0.57 -9.68 -4.15
CA ASP A 186 -1.41 -10.15 -3.05
C ASP A 186 -0.81 -9.90 -1.65
N GLY A 187 -1.10 -8.72 -1.06
CA GLY A 187 -0.82 -8.38 0.33
C GLY A 187 0.63 -8.29 0.82
N GLU A 188 1.67 -8.60 0.04
CA GLU A 188 3.01 -8.88 0.60
C GLU A 188 3.97 -7.70 0.78
N LEU A 189 3.69 -6.50 0.23
CA LEU A 189 4.65 -5.38 0.35
C LEU A 189 4.49 -4.52 1.61
N GLY A 190 3.57 -4.83 2.54
CA GLY A 190 3.53 -4.28 3.91
C GLY A 190 3.37 -2.76 4.06
N LEU A 191 3.48 -2.00 2.97
CA LEU A 191 3.29 -0.57 2.85
C LEU A 191 1.98 -0.39 2.08
N ASN A 192 0.90 -0.59 2.81
CA ASN A 192 -0.47 -0.40 2.32
C ASN A 192 -0.58 0.98 1.65
N PRO A 193 -0.90 1.08 0.35
CA PRO A 193 -1.53 2.27 -0.19
C PRO A 193 -3.02 2.18 0.19
N ARG A 194 -3.33 2.17 1.49
CA ARG A 194 -4.74 2.04 1.91
C ARG A 194 -5.53 3.32 1.64
N ALA A 195 -4.84 4.45 1.47
CA ALA A 195 -5.44 5.69 1.03
C ALA A 195 -4.52 6.38 0.01
N SER A 196 -5.05 6.62 -1.18
CA SER A 196 -4.48 7.55 -2.14
C SER A 196 -4.49 8.98 -1.57
N LEU A 197 -3.61 9.88 -2.04
CA LEU A 197 -3.60 11.26 -1.55
C LEU A 197 -4.98 11.95 -1.66
N PRO A 198 -5.76 11.80 -2.75
CA PRO A 198 -7.14 12.29 -2.80
C PRO A 198 -8.03 11.74 -1.69
N GLU A 199 -7.92 10.45 -1.35
CA GLU A 199 -8.69 9.84 -0.25
C GLU A 199 -8.24 10.36 1.11
N ILE A 200 -6.94 10.61 1.31
CA ILE A 200 -6.44 11.23 2.54
C ILE A 200 -7.02 12.65 2.67
N VAL A 201 -6.96 13.46 1.62
CA VAL A 201 -7.54 14.81 1.63
C VAL A 201 -9.05 14.78 1.90
N ALA A 202 -9.78 13.87 1.25
CA ALA A 202 -11.24 13.77 1.40
C ALA A 202 -11.67 13.31 2.81
N ASN A 203 -10.84 12.52 3.50
CA ASN A 203 -11.13 11.99 4.84
C ASN A 203 -10.47 12.80 5.96
N ALA A 204 -9.85 13.95 5.64
CA ALA A 204 -9.18 14.78 6.63
C ALA A 204 -10.15 15.21 7.75
N PRO A 205 -9.71 15.19 9.02
CA PRO A 205 -10.57 15.57 10.14
C PRO A 205 -10.96 17.05 10.06
N PRO A 206 -12.13 17.45 10.59
CA PRO A 206 -12.56 18.86 10.58
C PRO A 206 -11.53 19.81 11.16
N ASP A 207 -10.78 19.39 12.19
CA ASP A 207 -9.73 20.16 12.86
C ASP A 207 -8.54 20.49 11.93
N ALA A 208 -8.37 19.74 10.84
CA ALA A 208 -7.40 20.01 9.78
C ALA A 208 -7.94 20.96 8.69
N CYS A 209 -9.26 21.20 8.65
CA CYS A 209 -9.95 21.92 7.58
C CYS A 209 -10.65 23.21 8.03
N ASN A 210 -11.04 23.31 9.31
CA ASN A 210 -11.81 24.41 9.88
C ASN A 210 -11.19 24.89 11.19
N THR A 211 -10.51 26.03 11.14
CA THR A 211 -10.37 26.90 12.31
C THR A 211 -11.29 28.09 12.13
N GLU A 212 -12.54 27.94 12.60
CA GLU A 212 -13.43 29.09 12.81
C GLU A 212 -12.71 30.08 13.74
N GLY A 213 -12.35 31.25 13.21
CA GLY A 213 -11.77 32.35 14.01
C GLY A 213 -10.38 32.85 13.61
N SER A 214 -9.73 32.26 12.59
CA SER A 214 -8.49 32.82 12.04
C SER A 214 -8.80 33.73 10.85
N GLU A 215 -8.45 35.02 10.93
CA GLU A 215 -8.32 35.92 9.78
C GLU A 215 -7.18 35.41 8.88
N SER A 216 -7.44 34.33 8.15
CA SER A 216 -6.48 33.74 7.23
C SER A 216 -6.17 34.71 6.09
N PRO A 217 -4.90 34.93 5.71
CA PRO A 217 -4.53 35.70 4.54
C PRO A 217 -4.99 35.04 3.21
N LEU A 218 -5.26 33.73 3.24
CA LEU A 218 -5.85 32.97 2.13
C LEU A 218 -7.31 32.65 2.47
N GLY A 219 -8.24 33.08 1.62
CA GLY A 219 -9.65 32.69 1.75
C GLY A 219 -9.83 31.17 1.62
N THR A 220 -10.91 30.62 2.19
CA THR A 220 -11.25 29.18 2.14
C THR A 220 -11.14 28.59 0.73
N ASP A 221 -11.57 29.34 -0.28
CA ASP A 221 -11.52 28.94 -1.69
C ASP A 221 -10.08 28.85 -2.23
N GLN A 222 -9.21 29.81 -1.88
CA GLN A 222 -7.82 29.82 -2.33
C GLN A 222 -7.02 28.65 -1.75
N ARG A 223 -7.28 28.31 -0.48
CA ARG A 223 -6.70 27.12 0.17
C ARG A 223 -7.15 25.83 -0.52
N ALA A 224 -8.44 25.69 -0.79
CA ALA A 224 -8.98 24.53 -1.50
C ALA A 224 -8.36 24.39 -2.90
N THR A 225 -8.19 25.50 -3.64
CA THR A 225 -7.50 25.51 -4.93
C THR A 225 -6.03 25.09 -4.82
N ALA A 226 -5.29 25.60 -3.83
CA ALA A 226 -3.89 25.24 -3.62
C ALA A 226 -3.72 23.74 -3.30
N ILE A 227 -4.57 23.19 -2.42
CA ILE A 227 -4.58 21.76 -2.10
C ILE A 227 -4.93 20.94 -3.35
N ALA A 228 -5.96 21.35 -4.11
CA ALA A 228 -6.37 20.66 -5.34
C ALA A 228 -5.23 20.61 -6.37
N GLN A 229 -4.45 21.68 -6.50
CA GLN A 229 -3.28 21.74 -7.36
C GLN A 229 -2.15 20.81 -6.88
N ILE A 230 -1.88 20.75 -5.57
CA ILE A 230 -0.88 19.82 -5.02
C ILE A 230 -1.27 18.36 -5.32
N VAL A 231 -2.55 18.03 -5.15
CA VAL A 231 -3.04 16.68 -5.48
C VAL A 231 -2.91 16.39 -6.97
N LEU A 232 -3.19 17.36 -7.84
CA LEU A 232 -3.01 17.20 -9.29
C LEU A 232 -1.53 16.98 -9.67
N ASP A 233 -0.61 17.76 -9.10
CA ASP A 233 0.83 17.59 -9.32
C ASP A 233 1.29 16.18 -8.90
N TRP A 234 0.78 15.70 -7.76
CA TRP A 234 1.03 14.35 -7.27
C TRP A 234 0.47 13.28 -8.22
N GLU A 235 -0.78 13.42 -8.69
CA GLU A 235 -1.39 12.49 -9.64
C GLU A 235 -0.54 12.35 -10.91
N ILE A 236 -0.07 13.48 -11.46
CA ILE A 236 0.80 13.51 -12.66
C ILE A 236 2.15 12.82 -12.38
N GLN A 237 2.76 13.10 -11.23
CA GLN A 237 4.05 12.51 -10.87
C GLN A 237 3.95 10.99 -10.68
N VAL A 238 2.94 10.52 -9.96
CA VAL A 238 2.72 9.08 -9.71
C VAL A 238 2.36 8.37 -11.00
N GLU A 239 1.52 8.96 -11.86
CA GLU A 239 1.21 8.41 -13.18
C GLU A 239 2.48 8.17 -14.01
N ALA A 240 3.38 9.16 -14.08
CA ALA A 240 4.63 9.02 -14.81
C ALA A 240 5.49 7.86 -14.27
N VAL A 241 5.59 7.72 -12.95
CA VAL A 241 6.34 6.62 -12.30
C VAL A 241 5.70 5.28 -12.61
N VAL A 242 4.37 5.16 -12.49
CA VAL A 242 3.63 3.91 -12.73
C VAL A 242 3.74 3.49 -14.19
N VAL A 243 3.57 4.41 -15.14
CA VAL A 243 3.73 4.14 -16.58
C VAL A 243 5.16 3.68 -16.89
N GLN A 244 6.17 4.33 -16.31
CA GLN A 244 7.56 3.90 -16.47
C GLN A 244 7.81 2.51 -15.87
N ALA A 245 7.26 2.23 -14.68
CA ALA A 245 7.38 0.94 -14.01
C ALA A 245 6.73 -0.19 -14.83
N ILE A 246 5.56 0.04 -15.42
CA ILE A 246 4.91 -0.91 -16.33
C ILE A 246 5.77 -1.18 -17.55
N ARG A 247 6.27 -0.15 -18.23
CA ARG A 247 7.16 -0.31 -19.40
C ARG A 247 8.44 -1.08 -19.07
N LEU A 248 9.02 -0.83 -17.90
CA LEU A 248 10.19 -1.56 -17.42
C LEU A 248 9.84 -3.02 -17.10
N ASN A 249 8.71 -3.28 -16.44
CA ASN A 249 8.22 -4.63 -16.15
C ASN A 249 7.96 -5.42 -17.43
N GLU A 250 7.33 -4.81 -18.43
CA GLU A 250 7.15 -5.40 -19.75
C GLU A 250 8.49 -5.71 -20.43
N THR A 251 9.50 -4.86 -20.24
CA THR A 251 10.83 -5.04 -20.85
C THR A 251 11.66 -6.10 -20.14
N ALA A 252 11.59 -6.16 -18.81
CA ALA A 252 12.15 -7.25 -18.03
C ALA A 252 11.49 -8.57 -18.43
N MET A 253 10.15 -8.61 -18.56
CA MET A 253 9.43 -9.78 -19.07
C MET A 253 9.96 -10.24 -20.43
N LEU A 254 10.34 -9.34 -21.34
CA LEU A 254 10.95 -9.72 -22.61
C LEU A 254 12.34 -10.34 -22.46
N LYS A 255 13.18 -9.80 -21.57
CA LYS A 255 14.54 -10.31 -21.35
C LYS A 255 14.54 -11.76 -20.84
N VAL A 256 13.52 -12.13 -20.06
CA VAL A 256 13.26 -13.50 -19.59
C VAL A 256 13.18 -14.50 -20.74
N PHE A 257 12.65 -14.06 -21.88
CA PHE A 257 12.43 -14.92 -23.05
C PHE A 257 13.57 -14.83 -24.09
N SER A 258 14.62 -14.05 -23.81
CA SER A 258 15.76 -13.86 -24.73
C SER A 258 17.09 -14.39 -24.22
N ALA A 259 17.29 -14.64 -22.92
CA ALA A 259 18.60 -14.98 -22.36
C ALA A 259 18.77 -16.48 -22.00
N GLU A 260 19.97 -17.00 -22.18
CA GLU A 260 20.35 -18.43 -22.01
C GLU A 260 20.64 -18.76 -20.53
N GLY A 261 20.14 -19.90 -20.01
CA GLY A 261 20.62 -20.54 -18.77
C GLY A 261 19.83 -20.38 -17.44
N ASN A 262 20.21 -21.22 -16.46
CA ASN A 262 19.51 -21.52 -15.19
C ASN A 262 19.45 -20.40 -14.11
N ALA A 263 20.12 -19.26 -14.27
CA ALA A 263 20.04 -18.16 -13.30
C ALA A 263 18.71 -17.36 -13.38
N HIS A 264 17.84 -17.71 -14.34
CA HIS A 264 16.75 -16.85 -14.83
C HIS A 264 15.58 -16.63 -13.86
N GLN A 265 15.07 -17.66 -13.19
CA GLN A 265 13.81 -17.50 -12.45
C GLN A 265 14.01 -16.69 -11.15
N ALA A 266 15.14 -16.89 -10.48
CA ALA A 266 15.56 -16.10 -9.33
C ALA A 266 15.90 -14.66 -9.74
N ILE A 267 16.65 -14.46 -10.84
CA ILE A 267 16.95 -13.12 -11.37
C ILE A 267 15.69 -12.39 -11.83
N VAL A 268 14.69 -13.09 -12.35
CA VAL A 268 13.45 -12.48 -12.85
C VAL A 268 12.49 -12.11 -11.73
N GLU A 269 12.34 -12.98 -10.74
CA GLU A 269 11.57 -12.60 -9.55
C GLU A 269 12.32 -11.49 -8.78
N GLU A 270 13.65 -11.55 -8.72
CA GLU A 270 14.49 -10.48 -8.15
C GLU A 270 14.42 -9.19 -8.97
N GLU A 271 14.40 -9.24 -10.30
CA GLU A 271 14.27 -8.06 -11.17
C GLU A 271 12.84 -7.50 -11.10
N ARG A 272 11.80 -8.35 -11.05
CA ARG A 272 10.41 -7.91 -10.86
C ARG A 272 10.24 -7.29 -9.48
N GLN A 273 10.79 -7.90 -8.44
CA GLN A 273 10.79 -7.38 -7.09
C GLN A 273 11.61 -6.08 -7.03
N SER A 274 12.77 -6.02 -7.69
CA SER A 274 13.58 -4.80 -7.81
C SER A 274 12.83 -3.69 -8.54
N LEU A 275 12.12 -3.98 -9.63
CA LEU A 275 11.33 -2.99 -10.37
C LEU A 275 10.13 -2.48 -9.57
N ARG A 276 9.47 -3.35 -8.80
CA ARG A 276 8.40 -2.96 -7.88
C ARG A 276 8.94 -2.08 -6.76
N THR A 277 10.03 -2.49 -6.12
CA THR A 277 10.76 -1.70 -5.11
C THR A 277 11.23 -0.36 -5.68
N ARG A 278 11.68 -0.32 -6.94
CA ARG A 278 12.10 0.91 -7.64
C ARG A 278 10.96 1.85 -7.95
N ALA A 279 9.73 1.36 -8.17
CA ALA A 279 8.56 2.20 -8.39
C ALA A 279 7.95 2.70 -7.07
N HIS A 280 8.00 1.87 -6.03
CA HIS A 280 7.42 2.18 -4.73
C HIS A 280 8.06 3.39 -4.07
N LEU A 281 9.39 3.46 -4.02
CA LEU A 281 10.09 4.56 -3.33
C LEU A 281 9.82 5.94 -3.96
N PRO A 282 9.83 6.12 -5.29
CA PRO A 282 9.40 7.37 -5.92
C PRO A 282 7.94 7.73 -5.65
N ILE A 283 7.01 6.75 -5.65
CA ILE A 283 5.60 7.00 -5.31
C ILE A 283 5.49 7.47 -3.86
N GLN A 284 6.13 6.79 -2.92
CA GLN A 284 6.16 7.19 -1.51
C GLN A 284 6.73 8.61 -1.35
N ARG A 285 7.85 8.92 -2.01
CA ARG A 285 8.44 10.25 -1.99
C ARG A 285 7.50 11.33 -2.53
N ALA A 286 6.79 11.03 -3.62
CA ALA A 286 5.79 11.95 -4.18
C ALA A 286 4.66 12.19 -3.19
N THR A 287 4.10 11.13 -2.60
CA THR A 287 3.02 11.20 -1.60
C THR A 287 3.44 12.00 -0.39
N ASP A 288 4.59 11.68 0.19
CA ASP A 288 5.12 12.38 1.34
C ASP A 288 5.36 13.88 1.06
N ASN A 289 5.94 14.22 -0.10
CA ASN A 289 6.16 15.61 -0.48
C ASN A 289 4.85 16.37 -0.64
N ALA A 290 3.81 15.70 -1.14
CA ALA A 290 2.49 16.30 -1.28
C ALA A 290 1.81 16.51 0.08
N ILE A 291 1.96 15.57 1.02
CA ILE A 291 1.50 15.73 2.41
C ILE A 291 2.15 16.95 3.05
N ASP A 292 3.47 17.12 2.90
CA ASP A 292 4.21 18.26 3.46
C ASP A 292 3.77 19.60 2.83
N ARG A 293 3.61 19.65 1.50
CA ARG A 293 3.10 20.84 0.81
C ARG A 293 1.68 21.21 1.28
N ILE A 294 0.82 20.23 1.51
CA ILE A 294 -0.53 20.47 2.06
C ILE A 294 -0.43 20.95 3.51
N ALA A 295 0.49 20.38 4.31
CA ALA A 295 0.74 20.81 5.68
C ALA A 295 1.20 22.27 5.75
N ASP A 296 2.04 22.72 4.82
CA ASP A 296 2.47 24.11 4.70
C ASP A 296 1.28 25.03 4.35
N VAL A 297 0.47 24.67 3.34
CA VAL A 297 -0.75 25.43 2.97
C VAL A 297 -1.73 25.53 4.15
N ILE A 298 -1.95 24.44 4.88
CA ILE A 298 -2.82 24.43 6.07
C ILE A 298 -2.18 25.27 7.18
N GLY A 299 -0.87 25.17 7.41
CA GLY A 299 -0.18 25.93 8.43
C GLY A 299 -0.24 27.44 8.22
N GLU A 300 -0.02 27.89 6.98
CA GLU A 300 -0.07 29.30 6.60
C GLU A 300 -1.48 29.90 6.73
N SER A 301 -2.52 29.10 6.47
CA SER A 301 -3.91 29.56 6.48
C SER A 301 -4.62 29.38 7.82
N CYS A 302 -4.35 28.26 8.52
CA CYS A 302 -5.14 27.79 9.65
C CYS A 302 -4.37 27.78 10.97
N GLY A 303 -3.04 27.92 10.93
CA GLY A 303 -2.16 27.84 12.09
C GLY A 303 -1.53 26.47 12.33
N ILE A 304 -0.64 26.43 13.33
CA ILE A 304 0.21 25.26 13.62
C ILE A 304 -0.59 24.05 14.12
N GLU A 305 -1.71 24.26 14.80
CA GLU A 305 -2.57 23.20 15.31
C GLU A 305 -3.26 22.42 14.18
N ALA A 306 -3.82 23.13 13.20
CA ALA A 306 -4.46 22.53 12.03
C ALA A 306 -3.44 21.80 11.16
N ARG A 307 -2.25 22.40 10.99
CA ARG A 307 -1.11 21.74 10.33
C ARG A 307 -0.76 20.43 11.02
N ALA A 308 -0.62 20.45 12.34
CA ALA A 308 -0.25 19.26 13.10
C ALA A 308 -1.34 18.17 13.06
N ALA A 309 -2.61 18.56 13.07
CA ALA A 309 -3.75 17.64 12.93
C ALA A 309 -3.76 16.96 11.55
N TRP A 310 -3.53 17.74 10.48
CA TRP A 310 -3.36 17.21 9.13
C TRP A 310 -2.19 16.22 9.05
N GLU A 311 -1.01 16.63 9.55
CA GLU A 311 0.18 15.79 9.52
C GLU A 311 -0.08 14.47 10.28
N ASP A 312 -0.62 14.51 11.49
CA ASP A 312 -0.92 13.31 12.27
C ASP A 312 -1.89 12.37 11.56
N PHE A 313 -2.93 12.93 10.93
CA PHE A 313 -3.88 12.16 10.14
C PHE A 313 -3.24 11.55 8.88
N ALA A 314 -2.61 12.37 8.04
CA ALA A 314 -2.06 11.96 6.76
C ALA A 314 -0.94 10.94 6.92
N TRP A 315 -0.05 11.13 7.90
CA TRP A 315 1.01 10.17 8.19
C TRP A 315 0.49 8.87 8.76
N SER A 316 -0.58 8.90 9.57
CA SER A 316 -1.21 7.68 10.05
C SER A 316 -1.83 6.86 8.91
N ALA A 317 -2.35 7.54 7.87
CA ALA A 317 -2.95 6.90 6.71
C ALA A 317 -1.90 6.23 5.79
N THR A 318 -0.68 6.78 5.70
CA THR A 318 0.39 6.27 4.84
C THR A 318 1.35 5.32 5.54
N LEU A 319 1.62 5.55 6.82
CA LEU A 319 2.57 4.81 7.63
C LEU A 319 1.85 4.33 8.89
N GLY A 320 1.12 3.21 8.80
CA GLY A 320 0.32 2.63 9.88
C GLY A 320 1.08 2.31 11.19
N VAL A 321 2.38 2.59 11.24
CA VAL A 321 3.23 2.53 12.44
C VAL A 321 3.09 3.80 13.30
N PHE A 322 2.59 4.93 12.76
CA PHE A 322 2.46 6.21 13.48
C PHE A 322 1.02 6.55 13.90
N HIS A 323 0.21 5.53 14.18
CA HIS A 323 -1.26 5.62 14.27
C HIS A 323 -1.86 6.43 15.43
N SER A 324 -1.09 7.24 16.16
CA SER A 324 -1.59 7.77 17.43
C SER A 324 -1.09 9.20 17.70
N PRO A 325 -2.02 10.18 17.88
CA PRO A 325 -1.66 11.47 18.49
C PRO A 325 -0.89 11.23 19.77
N GLU A 326 0.16 12.02 20.00
CA GLU A 326 1.05 11.83 21.14
C GLU A 326 0.43 12.31 22.45
N ARG A 327 1.04 11.94 23.57
CA ARG A 327 0.56 12.30 24.92
C ARG A 327 0.29 13.80 25.08
N PRO A 328 1.14 14.73 24.59
CA PRO A 328 0.86 16.17 24.66
C PRO A 328 -0.42 16.58 23.91
N THR A 329 -0.71 15.96 22.77
CA THR A 329 -1.92 16.24 21.99
C THR A 329 -3.19 15.78 22.72
N HIS A 330 -3.15 14.61 23.38
CA HIS A 330 -4.25 14.17 24.26
C HIS A 330 -4.40 15.05 25.49
N ALA A 331 -3.28 15.42 26.10
CA ALA A 331 -3.29 16.32 27.24
C ALA A 331 -3.92 17.66 26.88
N TRP A 332 -3.56 18.23 25.74
CA TRP A 332 -4.15 19.46 25.24
C TRP A 332 -5.65 19.33 24.98
N ALA A 333 -6.09 18.27 24.29
CA ALA A 333 -7.51 18.04 24.03
C ALA A 333 -8.33 17.94 25.33
N TRP A 334 -7.79 17.26 26.35
CA TRP A 334 -8.41 17.16 27.66
C TRP A 334 -8.44 18.51 28.40
N ILE A 335 -7.32 19.23 28.46
CA ILE A 335 -7.20 20.52 29.13
C ILE A 335 -8.12 21.55 28.48
N SER A 336 -8.15 21.63 27.15
CA SER A 336 -8.99 22.55 26.39
C SER A 336 -10.47 22.32 26.69
N ARG A 337 -10.91 21.06 26.77
CA ARG A 337 -12.30 20.72 27.11
C ARG A 337 -12.65 21.15 28.54
N ARG A 338 -11.79 20.83 29.51
CA ARG A 338 -11.98 21.21 30.92
C ARG A 338 -11.93 22.72 31.14
N GLY A 339 -11.16 23.43 30.32
CA GLY A 339 -11.16 24.89 30.23
C GLY A 339 -12.50 25.44 29.74
N ALA A 340 -13.07 24.87 28.68
CA ALA A 340 -14.38 25.26 28.17
C ALA A 340 -15.53 24.98 29.16
N GLU A 341 -15.38 23.95 30.00
CA GLU A 341 -16.28 23.64 31.11
C GLU A 341 -16.12 24.59 32.32
N GLY A 342 -15.13 25.50 32.29
CA GLY A 342 -14.82 26.42 33.39
C GLY A 342 -14.15 25.77 34.60
N VAL A 343 -13.66 24.54 34.46
CA VAL A 343 -13.04 23.77 35.55
C VAL A 343 -11.57 24.11 35.74
N ILE A 344 -10.88 24.45 34.65
CA ILE A 344 -9.50 24.95 34.66
C ILE A 344 -9.54 26.45 34.37
N ALA A 345 -8.83 27.23 35.19
CA ALA A 345 -8.72 28.69 35.02
C ALA A 345 -8.15 29.04 33.64
N ALA A 346 -8.68 30.09 33.01
CA ALA A 346 -8.32 30.49 31.64
C ALA A 346 -6.81 30.71 31.48
N GLU A 347 -6.15 31.31 32.48
CA GLU A 347 -4.71 31.58 32.46
C GLU A 347 -3.87 30.30 32.47
N VAL A 348 -4.38 29.22 33.08
CA VAL A 348 -3.73 27.90 33.04
C VAL A 348 -3.92 27.26 31.66
N VAL A 349 -5.13 27.36 31.10
CA VAL A 349 -5.43 26.86 29.75
C VAL A 349 -4.54 27.55 28.71
N ASP A 350 -4.39 28.88 28.79
CA ASP A 350 -3.57 29.65 27.86
C ASP A 350 -2.08 29.28 27.98
N ARG A 351 -1.53 29.13 29.19
CA ARG A 351 -0.16 28.63 29.36
C ARG A 351 0.04 27.23 28.77
N CYS A 352 -0.90 26.32 29.01
CA CYS A 352 -0.86 24.98 28.44
C CYS A 352 -0.98 25.01 26.90
N ARG A 353 -1.74 25.96 26.34
CA ARG A 353 -1.81 26.20 24.89
C ARG A 353 -0.47 26.61 24.33
N ASP A 354 0.22 27.54 25.01
CA ASP A 354 1.53 28.04 24.57
C ASP A 354 2.59 26.91 24.60
N PHE A 355 2.60 26.08 25.64
CA PHE A 355 3.48 24.90 25.68
C PHE A 355 3.17 23.91 24.56
N HIS A 356 1.89 23.64 24.31
CA HIS A 356 1.49 22.75 23.23
C HIS A 356 1.87 23.31 21.86
N ARG A 357 1.68 24.62 21.62
CA ARG A 357 2.09 25.29 20.37
C ARG A 357 3.60 25.19 20.15
N ALA A 358 4.40 25.50 21.16
CA ALA A 358 5.85 25.37 21.09
C ALA A 358 6.26 23.92 20.74
N TYR A 359 5.63 22.95 21.41
CA TYR A 359 5.81 21.53 21.09
C TYR A 359 5.48 21.19 19.64
N LEU A 360 4.37 21.68 19.09
CA LEU A 360 4.00 21.42 17.69
C LEU A 360 5.02 22.01 16.70
N VAL A 361 5.53 23.21 16.97
CA VAL A 361 6.59 23.85 16.17
C VAL A 361 7.87 23.01 16.19
N ASP A 362 8.32 22.59 17.37
CA ASP A 362 9.56 21.83 17.54
C ASP A 362 9.45 20.37 17.04
N ARG A 363 8.24 19.82 17.02
CA ARG A 363 7.95 18.46 16.55
C ARG A 363 8.03 18.34 15.03
N ALA A 364 7.66 19.38 14.29
CA ALA A 364 7.66 19.37 12.82
C ALA A 364 9.01 18.95 12.20
N PRO A 365 10.17 19.56 12.55
CA PRO A 365 11.46 19.14 12.00
C PRO A 365 11.86 17.71 12.39
N LEU A 366 11.47 17.24 13.58
CA LEU A 366 11.75 15.87 14.01
C LEU A 366 10.99 14.85 13.16
N ARG A 367 9.75 15.14 12.76
CA ARG A 367 9.01 14.28 11.83
C ARG A 367 9.68 14.21 10.46
N LEU A 368 10.14 15.34 9.92
CA LEU A 368 10.89 15.37 8.65
C LEU A 368 12.18 14.54 8.74
N ALA A 369 12.89 14.61 9.87
CA ALA A 369 14.08 13.79 10.11
C ALA A 369 13.75 12.29 10.19
N MET A 370 12.68 11.89 10.88
CA MET A 370 12.21 10.50 10.93
C MET A 370 11.86 9.98 9.53
N ARG A 371 11.17 10.79 8.73
CA ARG A 371 10.83 10.47 7.34
C ARG A 371 12.07 10.30 6.48
N ALA A 372 13.01 11.25 6.53
CA ALA A 372 14.27 11.15 5.80
C ALA A 372 15.04 9.88 6.18
N ALA A 373 15.03 9.52 7.47
CA ALA A 373 15.61 8.27 7.94
C ALA A 373 14.89 7.04 7.37
N LEU A 374 13.55 7.00 7.38
CA LEU A 374 12.77 5.91 6.79
C LEU A 374 13.02 5.75 5.28
N LEU A 375 13.04 6.85 4.52
CA LEU A 375 13.32 6.84 3.09
C LEU A 375 14.78 6.50 2.75
N SER A 376 15.69 6.66 3.71
CA SER A 376 17.10 6.27 3.57
C SER A 376 17.35 4.78 3.87
N CYS A 377 16.39 4.10 4.50
CA CYS A 377 16.45 2.66 4.73
C CYS A 377 16.02 1.93 3.46
N THR A 378 16.81 0.95 3.01
CA THR A 378 16.35 0.11 1.90
C THR A 378 15.23 -0.82 2.40
N LEU A 379 14.33 -1.25 1.51
CA LEU A 379 13.30 -2.25 1.83
C LEU A 379 13.92 -3.53 2.42
N LYS A 380 15.11 -3.93 1.96
CA LYS A 380 15.90 -5.06 2.52
C LYS A 380 16.41 -4.77 3.94
N ASP A 381 16.72 -3.52 4.27
CA ASP A 381 17.10 -3.12 5.63
C ASP A 381 15.87 -3.16 6.54
N LEU A 382 14.72 -2.64 6.11
CA LEU A 382 13.47 -2.71 6.86
C LEU A 382 13.05 -4.17 7.13
N GLU A 383 13.06 -5.04 6.10
CA GLU A 383 12.74 -6.48 6.23
C GLU A 383 13.70 -7.20 7.19
N ARG A 384 15.02 -7.00 7.07
CA ARG A 384 16.00 -7.58 8.02
C ARG A 384 15.83 -7.03 9.44
N GLN A 385 15.47 -5.75 9.57
CA GLN A 385 15.35 -5.07 10.86
C GLN A 385 14.06 -5.44 11.61
N PHE A 386 12.96 -5.72 10.91
CA PHE A 386 11.77 -6.33 11.53
C PHE A 386 12.05 -7.73 12.08
N HIS A 387 12.97 -8.48 11.45
CA HIS A 387 13.42 -9.79 11.95
C HIS A 387 14.48 -9.69 13.06
N HIS A 388 15.26 -8.60 13.14
CA HIS A 388 16.38 -8.44 14.08
C HIS A 388 16.19 -7.36 15.16
N LYS A 389 15.03 -6.69 15.22
CA LYS A 389 14.69 -5.61 16.19
C LYS A 389 15.70 -4.44 16.24
N THR A 390 16.43 -4.16 15.17
CA THR A 390 17.40 -3.04 15.14
C THR A 390 16.84 -1.85 14.37
N VAL A 391 16.52 -0.76 15.07
CA VAL A 391 16.09 0.49 14.42
C VAL A 391 17.32 1.22 13.85
N PRO A 392 17.27 1.74 12.61
CA PRO A 392 18.35 2.55 12.02
C PRO A 392 18.77 3.68 12.96
N GLY A 393 20.07 3.91 13.12
CA GLY A 393 20.59 4.89 14.10
C GLY A 393 19.98 6.29 13.96
N ALA A 394 19.77 6.76 12.72
CA ALA A 394 19.12 8.04 12.44
C ALA A 394 17.63 8.06 12.83
N LEU A 395 16.89 6.97 12.55
CA LEU A 395 15.48 6.85 12.93
C LEU A 395 15.35 6.75 14.45
N ASN A 396 16.22 5.98 15.10
CA ASN A 396 16.25 5.84 16.56
C ASN A 396 16.56 7.17 17.25
N ALA A 397 17.54 7.93 16.74
CA ALA A 397 17.87 9.25 17.25
C ALA A 397 16.69 10.24 17.13
N ALA A 398 15.98 10.21 16.00
CA ALA A 398 14.82 11.07 15.78
C ALA A 398 13.63 10.65 16.65
N LEU A 399 13.38 9.34 16.81
CA LEU A 399 12.37 8.81 17.72
C LEU A 399 12.65 9.19 19.18
N LYS A 400 13.90 9.06 19.63
CA LYS A 400 14.32 9.46 20.98
C LYS A 400 14.12 10.96 21.20
N SER A 401 14.59 11.80 20.26
CA SER A 401 14.43 13.26 20.35
C SER A 401 12.96 13.65 20.41
N ARG A 402 12.11 12.97 19.64
CA ARG A 402 10.66 13.15 19.65
C ARG A 402 10.04 12.73 20.99
N HIS A 403 10.46 11.60 21.54
CA HIS A 403 10.03 11.14 22.87
C HIS A 403 10.42 12.14 23.96
N ASP A 404 11.66 12.62 23.97
CA ASP A 404 12.17 13.58 24.94
C ASP A 404 11.41 14.92 24.87
N LEU A 405 11.11 15.39 23.66
CA LEU A 405 10.28 16.56 23.41
C LEU A 405 8.84 16.36 23.92
N SER A 406 8.25 15.21 23.63
CA SER A 406 6.90 14.82 24.07
C SER A 406 6.79 14.81 25.60
N THR A 407 7.74 14.14 26.27
CA THR A 407 7.82 14.05 27.72
C THR A 407 8.05 15.42 28.37
N SER A 408 8.91 16.24 27.78
CA SER A 408 9.18 17.60 28.27
C SER A 408 7.94 18.50 28.20
N CYS A 409 7.21 18.48 27.08
CA CYS A 409 5.97 19.23 26.95
C CYS A 409 4.91 18.75 27.94
N LEU A 410 4.71 17.43 28.04
CA LEU A 410 3.71 16.87 28.95
C LEU A 410 3.99 17.28 30.42
N ARG A 411 5.26 17.26 30.83
CA ARG A 411 5.66 17.73 32.16
C ARG A 411 5.29 19.19 32.39
N LEU A 412 5.61 20.08 31.45
CA LEU A 412 5.26 21.51 31.57
C LEU A 412 3.75 21.73 31.70
N MET A 413 2.94 20.97 30.95
CA MET A 413 1.49 21.04 31.04
C MET A 413 0.97 20.52 32.39
N LEU A 414 1.53 19.42 32.91
CA LEU A 414 1.17 18.87 34.22
C LEU A 414 1.57 19.80 35.36
N ASP A 415 2.73 20.45 35.28
CA ASP A 415 3.23 21.38 36.29
C ASP A 415 2.38 22.65 36.37
N ALA A 416 1.81 23.07 35.23
CA ALA A 416 0.90 24.22 35.18
C ALA A 416 -0.50 23.95 35.77
N LEU A 417 -0.89 22.68 35.89
CA LEU A 417 -2.21 22.27 36.40
C LEU A 417 -2.25 22.23 37.93
N PRO A 418 -3.42 22.56 38.55
CA PRO A 418 -3.68 22.24 39.94
C PRO A 418 -3.59 20.74 40.22
N GLU A 419 -3.19 20.36 41.43
CA GLU A 419 -2.92 18.96 41.82
C GLU A 419 -4.07 17.98 41.51
N ILE A 420 -5.31 18.42 41.74
CA ILE A 420 -6.52 17.62 41.49
C ILE A 420 -6.70 17.34 39.98
N GLU A 421 -6.47 18.35 39.14
CA GLU A 421 -6.60 18.24 37.69
C GLU A 421 -5.41 17.49 37.08
N ARG A 422 -4.20 17.65 37.64
CA ARG A 422 -3.02 16.85 37.29
C ARG A 422 -3.28 15.36 37.48
N SER A 423 -3.83 14.99 38.64
CA SER A 423 -4.19 13.59 38.95
C SER A 423 -5.25 13.05 37.99
N SER A 424 -6.24 13.88 37.62
CA SER A 424 -7.30 13.52 36.68
C SER A 424 -6.76 13.34 35.26
N LEU A 425 -5.87 14.21 34.80
CA LEU A 425 -5.23 14.10 33.49
C LEU A 425 -4.35 12.85 33.39
N ASN A 426 -3.56 12.54 34.42
CA ASN A 426 -2.73 11.31 34.42
C ASN A 426 -3.60 10.06 34.25
N ARG A 427 -4.72 9.98 34.99
CA ARG A 427 -5.68 8.86 34.85
C ARG A 427 -6.29 8.81 33.45
N HIS A 428 -6.59 9.95 32.85
CA HIS A 428 -7.08 10.03 31.47
C HIS A 428 -6.04 9.50 30.47
N LEU A 429 -4.79 9.91 30.59
CA LEU A 429 -3.70 9.46 29.71
C LEU A 429 -3.45 7.95 29.84
N GLU A 430 -3.48 7.40 31.06
CA GLU A 430 -3.40 5.95 31.28
C GLU A 430 -4.55 5.18 30.62
N LEU A 431 -5.77 5.73 30.64
CA LEU A 431 -6.93 5.13 29.98
C LEU A 431 -6.77 5.15 28.46
N VAL A 432 -6.30 6.26 27.89
CA VAL A 432 -6.00 6.39 26.46
C VAL A 432 -4.93 5.37 26.04
N GLU A 433 -3.89 5.19 26.86
CA GLU A 433 -2.84 4.19 26.61
C GLU A 433 -3.38 2.75 26.67
N LYS A 434 -4.23 2.43 27.66
CA LYS A 434 -4.87 1.11 27.77
C LYS A 434 -5.81 0.81 26.61
N GLN A 435 -6.58 1.78 26.15
CA GLN A 435 -7.51 1.62 25.03
C GLN A 435 -6.80 1.43 23.69
N ARG A 436 -5.58 1.94 23.55
CA ARG A 436 -4.79 1.82 22.33
C ARG A 436 -4.16 0.45 22.12
N GLY A 437 -4.01 -0.34 23.19
CA GLY A 437 -3.16 -1.53 23.19
C GLY A 437 -1.69 -1.11 23.01
N ASN A 438 -0.80 -1.47 23.93
CA ASN A 438 0.56 -0.93 23.97
C ASN A 438 1.29 -1.10 22.61
N PRO A 439 1.47 -0.04 21.79
CA PRO A 439 2.17 -0.16 20.51
C PRO A 439 3.69 -0.16 20.68
N TYR A 440 4.18 0.09 21.91
CA TYR A 440 5.59 0.20 22.28
C TYR A 440 6.04 -0.87 23.29
N GLY A 441 5.24 -1.91 23.56
CA GLY A 441 5.56 -2.96 24.55
C GLY A 441 6.82 -3.80 24.25
N HIS A 442 7.60 -3.43 23.24
CA HIS A 442 8.89 -4.00 22.89
C HIS A 442 10.05 -2.99 22.88
N MET A 443 9.83 -1.72 23.23
CA MET A 443 10.88 -0.70 23.34
C MET A 443 11.43 -0.55 24.78
N ASP A 444 10.76 -1.12 25.78
CA ASP A 444 11.26 -1.10 27.17
C ASP A 444 12.44 -2.07 27.40
N ASP A 445 12.78 -2.90 26.40
CA ASP A 445 13.88 -3.88 26.43
C ASP A 445 15.05 -3.53 25.47
N VAL A 446 15.22 -2.27 25.03
CA VAL A 446 16.34 -1.83 24.17
C VAL A 446 17.21 -0.76 24.84
#